data_AF-A0A286AR16-F1
#
_entry.id   AF-A0A286AR16-F1
#
_cell.length_a   1.000
_cell.length_b   1.000
_cell.length_c   1.000
_cell.angle_alpha   90.00
_cell.angle_beta   90.00
_cell.angle_gamma   90.00
#
_symmetry.space_group_name_H-M   'P 1'
#
loop_
_entity.id
_entity.type
_entity.pdbx_description
1 polymer ?
#
loop_
_entity_poly.entity_id
_entity_poly.type
_entity_poly.pdbx_seq_one_letter_code
_entity_poly.pdbx_strand_id
1 'polypeptide(L)'
;MKSNKQRRAEIKAHRLNRALAQAARLRAQDVRPLRADDEYSPGRELADRLVLQLHNNTYGMLPAFYVARPFTCRDCGAEEVWTAKQQKWWYEVVHGAIDSRAVRCLACRRARRQCLRNTGPGANLLREQTDRLRALGATKPNAQAEAEIEAALQSKWWSLRVVAIQTLGRWGGAENLARLHAFMAARPEGGRRYFGWERVAADAARSALMYRERST
;
A
#
# COMPACT_ATOMS: atom_id res chain seq x y z
N MET A 1 -23.07 41.70 7.15
CA MET A 1 -22.77 40.25 7.30
C MET A 1 -23.13 39.55 6.00
N LYS A 2 -22.19 38.88 5.31
CA LYS A 2 -22.49 38.25 4.01
C LYS A 2 -23.44 37.06 4.21
N SER A 3 -24.43 36.92 3.33
CA SER A 3 -25.35 35.78 3.34
C SER A 3 -24.60 34.49 3.06
N ASN A 4 -25.04 33.37 3.66
CA ASN A 4 -24.52 32.03 3.36
C ASN A 4 -24.55 31.71 1.85
N LYS A 5 -25.53 32.25 1.12
CA LYS A 5 -25.61 32.12 -0.34
C LYS A 5 -24.45 32.83 -1.05
N GLN A 6 -24.11 34.04 -0.60
CA GLN A 6 -22.98 34.82 -1.13
C GLN A 6 -21.64 34.11 -0.83
N ARG A 7 -21.46 33.59 0.38
CA ARG A 7 -20.23 32.88 0.77
C ARG A 7 -20.03 31.58 -0.02
N ARG A 8 -21.10 30.82 -0.29
CA ARG A 8 -21.05 29.62 -1.13
C ARG A 8 -20.72 29.95 -2.59
N ALA A 9 -21.24 31.06 -3.11
CA ALA A 9 -20.93 31.53 -4.46
C ALA A 9 -19.45 31.92 -4.60
N GLU A 10 -18.90 32.64 -3.63
CA GLU A 10 -17.47 33.00 -3.58
C GLU A 10 -16.56 31.77 -3.55
N ILE A 11 -16.89 30.77 -2.71
CA ILE A 11 -16.14 29.50 -2.64
C ILE A 11 -16.20 28.77 -3.99
N LYS A 12 -17.37 28.73 -4.63
CA LYS A 12 -17.53 28.09 -5.94
C LYS A 12 -16.72 28.82 -7.02
N ALA A 13 -16.73 30.15 -7.03
CA ALA A 13 -15.95 30.97 -7.96
C ALA A 13 -14.45 30.75 -7.78
N HIS A 14 -13.95 30.73 -6.54
CA HIS A 14 -12.54 30.42 -6.26
C HIS A 14 -12.14 29.01 -6.71
N ARG A 15 -13.02 28.02 -6.51
CA ARG A 15 -12.78 26.65 -6.99
C ARG A 15 -12.72 26.60 -8.52
N LEU A 16 -13.61 27.33 -9.19
CA LEU A 16 -13.64 27.41 -10.65
C LEU A 16 -12.36 28.07 -11.21
N ASN A 17 -11.94 29.20 -10.63
CA ASN A 17 -10.72 29.90 -11.03
C ASN A 17 -9.48 29.02 -10.84
N ARG A 18 -9.42 28.27 -9.73
CA ARG A 18 -8.33 27.32 -9.48
C ARG A 18 -8.33 26.17 -10.50
N ALA A 19 -9.51 25.64 -10.84
CA ALA A 19 -9.67 24.60 -11.85
C ALA A 19 -9.28 25.10 -13.24
N LEU A 20 -9.65 26.33 -13.61
CA LEU A 20 -9.27 26.96 -14.89
C LEU A 20 -7.76 27.21 -14.97
N ALA A 21 -7.14 27.75 -13.93
CA ALA A 21 -5.70 27.96 -13.87
C ALA A 21 -4.93 26.62 -13.97
N GLN A 22 -5.44 25.57 -13.32
CA GLN A 22 -4.86 24.23 -13.40
C GLN A 22 -5.06 23.60 -14.78
N ALA A 23 -6.25 23.76 -15.39
CA ALA A 23 -6.52 23.30 -16.74
C ALA A 23 -5.68 24.04 -17.79
N ALA A 24 -5.45 25.34 -17.64
CA ALA A 24 -4.55 26.12 -18.49
C ALA A 24 -3.09 25.63 -18.38
N ARG A 25 -2.61 25.37 -17.16
CA ARG A 25 -1.29 24.76 -16.93
C ARG A 25 -1.17 23.35 -17.52
N LEU A 26 -2.27 22.61 -17.64
CA LEU A 26 -2.30 21.26 -18.21
C LEU A 26 -2.55 21.23 -19.73
N ARG A 27 -3.20 22.26 -20.26
CA ARG A 27 -3.37 22.49 -21.70
C ARG A 27 -2.15 23.11 -22.36
N ALA A 28 -1.15 23.55 -21.59
CA ALA A 28 0.22 23.64 -22.09
C ALA A 28 0.67 22.21 -22.43
N GLN A 29 0.23 21.75 -23.60
CA GLN A 29 0.49 20.44 -24.15
C GLN A 29 2.01 20.26 -24.21
N ASP A 30 2.49 19.15 -23.69
CA ASP A 30 3.86 18.70 -23.93
C ASP A 30 3.92 18.21 -25.38
N VAL A 31 4.05 19.14 -26.34
CA VAL A 31 4.04 18.87 -27.80
C VAL A 31 5.41 18.42 -28.32
N ARG A 32 6.31 17.93 -27.46
CA ARG A 32 7.66 17.54 -27.91
C ARG A 32 7.57 16.19 -28.62
N PRO A 33 7.84 16.13 -29.95
CA PRO A 33 7.91 14.86 -30.65
C PRO A 33 9.07 14.03 -30.07
N LEU A 34 8.86 12.73 -29.95
CA LEU A 34 9.92 11.77 -29.60
C LEU A 34 11.02 11.89 -30.65
N ARG A 35 12.19 12.42 -30.27
CA ARG A 35 13.41 12.28 -31.08
C ARG A 35 14.14 11.03 -30.60
N ALA A 36 14.78 10.32 -31.52
CA ALA A 36 15.52 9.08 -31.22
C ALA A 36 16.62 9.28 -30.14
N ASP A 37 17.00 10.52 -29.86
CA ASP A 37 18.01 10.90 -28.87
C ASP A 37 17.45 11.07 -27.43
N ASP A 38 16.13 10.90 -27.21
CA ASP A 38 15.44 11.14 -25.93
C ASP A 38 15.69 10.07 -24.86
N GLU A 39 16.36 8.95 -25.19
CA GLU A 39 16.54 7.80 -24.31
C GLU A 39 17.38 8.13 -23.05
N TYR A 40 18.21 9.19 -23.11
CA TYR A 40 19.17 9.55 -22.06
C TYR A 40 19.10 11.02 -21.60
N SER A 41 17.96 11.70 -21.76
CA SER A 41 17.82 13.06 -21.23
C SER A 41 17.71 13.06 -19.69
N PRO A 42 18.60 13.74 -18.94
CA PRO A 42 18.54 13.80 -17.49
C PRO A 42 17.17 14.31 -17.02
N GLY A 43 16.52 13.56 -16.11
CA GLY A 43 15.20 13.92 -15.57
C GLY A 43 13.99 13.40 -16.36
N ARG A 44 14.22 12.56 -17.38
CA ARG A 44 13.20 11.71 -18.02
C ARG A 44 13.40 10.24 -17.67
N GLU A 45 12.31 9.49 -17.64
CA GLU A 45 12.33 8.03 -17.48
C GLU A 45 11.33 7.42 -18.46
N LEU A 46 11.74 6.42 -19.24
CA LEU A 46 10.82 5.70 -20.13
C LEU A 46 9.76 4.95 -19.33
N ALA A 47 8.53 5.00 -19.82
CA ALA A 47 7.40 4.30 -19.22
C ALA A 47 7.21 2.92 -19.86
N ASP A 48 7.01 1.89 -19.04
CA ASP A 48 6.59 0.57 -19.49
C ASP A 48 5.08 0.55 -19.73
N ARG A 49 4.69 0.70 -21.00
CA ARG A 49 3.29 0.75 -21.39
C ARG A 49 2.54 -0.56 -21.14
N LEU A 50 3.20 -1.71 -21.19
CA LEU A 50 2.55 -3.00 -20.97
C LEU A 50 2.13 -3.14 -19.51
N VAL A 51 3.04 -2.80 -18.58
CA VAL A 51 2.74 -2.75 -17.14
C VAL A 51 1.62 -1.77 -16.86
N LEU A 52 1.66 -0.59 -17.48
CA LEU A 52 0.62 0.42 -17.30
C LEU A 52 -0.75 -0.05 -17.80
N GLN A 53 -0.83 -0.67 -18.97
CA GLN A 53 -2.10 -1.21 -19.51
C GLN A 53 -2.68 -2.31 -18.62
N LEU A 54 -1.83 -3.14 -18.02
CA LEU A 54 -2.28 -4.25 -17.17
C LEU A 54 -2.90 -3.76 -15.85
N HIS A 55 -2.36 -2.67 -15.29
CA HIS A 55 -2.69 -2.23 -13.93
C HIS A 55 -3.47 -0.92 -13.84
N ASN A 56 -3.56 -0.15 -14.94
CA ASN A 56 -4.34 1.09 -14.99
C ASN A 56 -5.48 0.96 -16.00
N ASN A 57 -6.71 1.06 -15.51
CA ASN A 57 -7.90 1.14 -16.35
C ASN A 57 -8.24 2.60 -16.65
N THR A 58 -7.39 3.26 -17.45
CA THR A 58 -7.65 4.63 -17.92
C THR A 58 -8.16 4.60 -19.36
N TYR A 59 -9.12 5.46 -19.67
CA TYR A 59 -9.58 5.70 -21.04
C TYR A 59 -8.69 6.73 -21.77
N GLY A 60 -7.73 7.34 -21.07
CA GLY A 60 -6.78 8.30 -21.63
C GLY A 60 -5.53 7.64 -22.21
N MET A 61 -4.71 8.43 -22.91
CA MET A 61 -3.41 7.96 -23.39
C MET A 61 -2.44 7.72 -22.24
N LEU A 62 -1.79 6.55 -22.25
CA LEU A 62 -0.70 6.24 -21.34
C LEU A 62 0.59 6.96 -21.79
N PRO A 63 1.38 7.50 -20.84
CA PRO A 63 2.59 8.23 -21.18
C PRO A 63 3.63 7.34 -21.88
N ALA A 64 4.45 7.94 -22.75
CA ALA A 64 5.65 7.29 -23.30
C ALA A 64 6.84 7.39 -22.32
N PHE A 65 6.90 8.49 -21.57
CA PHE A 65 7.94 8.78 -20.59
C PHE A 65 7.36 9.61 -19.44
N TYR A 66 8.03 9.55 -18.30
CA TYR A 66 7.82 10.41 -17.16
C TYR A 66 8.78 11.58 -17.21
N VAL A 67 8.30 12.74 -16.78
CA VAL A 67 9.08 13.99 -16.66
C VAL A 67 8.92 14.50 -15.25
N ALA A 68 10.01 15.01 -14.67
CA ALA A 68 9.99 15.60 -13.34
C ALA A 68 8.92 16.71 -13.23
N ARG A 69 8.09 16.67 -12.17
CA ARG A 69 6.98 17.61 -11.97
C ARG A 69 7.16 18.38 -10.66
N PRO A 70 7.27 19.71 -10.69
CA PRO A 70 7.29 20.49 -9.45
C PRO A 70 5.91 20.43 -8.77
N PHE A 71 5.90 20.44 -7.44
CA PHE A 71 4.69 20.55 -6.64
C PHE A 71 4.97 21.29 -5.34
N THR A 72 3.95 21.97 -4.83
CA THR A 72 3.98 22.60 -3.52
C THR A 72 3.33 21.67 -2.51
N CYS A 73 4.02 21.35 -1.41
CA CYS A 73 3.47 20.55 -0.34
C CYS A 73 2.26 21.26 0.27
N ARG A 74 1.11 20.59 0.31
CA ARG A 74 -0.13 21.22 0.83
C ARG A 74 -0.11 21.50 2.34
N ASP A 75 0.77 20.84 3.09
CA ASP A 75 0.80 20.94 4.55
C ASP A 75 1.82 21.99 5.01
N CYS A 76 3.07 21.95 4.52
CA CYS A 76 4.13 22.89 4.92
C CYS A 76 4.46 23.97 3.89
N GLY A 77 3.89 23.92 2.67
CA GLY A 77 4.19 24.90 1.62
C GLY A 77 5.53 24.71 0.90
N ALA A 78 6.37 23.74 1.30
CA ALA A 78 7.66 23.50 0.64
C ALA A 78 7.50 23.15 -0.84
N GLU A 79 8.34 23.75 -1.69
CA GLU A 79 8.44 23.42 -3.11
C GLU A 79 9.35 22.21 -3.29
N GLU A 80 8.81 21.15 -3.89
CA GLU A 80 9.55 19.92 -4.17
C GLU A 80 9.31 19.46 -5.60
N VAL A 81 10.12 18.50 -6.06
CA VAL A 81 10.01 17.91 -7.39
C VAL A 81 9.65 16.45 -7.26
N TRP A 82 8.54 16.05 -7.88
CA TRP A 82 8.20 14.65 -8.09
C TRP A 82 8.99 14.14 -9.29
N THR A 83 10.10 13.47 -9.00
CA THR A 83 11.05 13.04 -10.04
C THR A 83 10.43 11.99 -10.97
N ALA A 84 10.95 11.90 -12.20
CA ALA A 84 10.54 10.86 -13.14
C ALA A 84 10.76 9.44 -12.56
N LYS A 85 11.85 9.22 -11.81
CA LYS A 85 12.11 7.96 -11.09
C LYS A 85 11.03 7.61 -10.06
N GLN A 86 10.61 8.60 -9.27
CA GLN A 86 9.55 8.41 -8.29
C GLN A 86 8.19 8.15 -8.95
N GLN A 87 7.93 8.77 -10.10
CA GLN A 87 6.75 8.50 -10.91
C GLN A 87 6.76 7.07 -11.44
N LYS A 88 7.85 6.66 -12.09
CA LYS A 88 8.03 5.29 -12.60
C LYS A 88 7.80 4.25 -11.51
N TRP A 89 8.48 4.37 -10.38
CA TRP A 89 8.25 3.48 -9.23
C TRP A 89 6.79 3.46 -8.76
N TRP A 90 6.14 4.63 -8.67
CA TRP A 90 4.76 4.71 -8.22
C TRP A 90 3.77 4.04 -9.18
N TYR A 91 3.93 4.26 -10.49
CA TYR A 91 2.98 3.76 -11.48
C TYR A 91 3.23 2.29 -11.87
N GLU A 92 4.49 1.87 -11.95
CA GLU A 92 4.85 0.55 -12.48
C GLU A 92 5.15 -0.47 -11.39
N VAL A 93 5.65 -0.07 -10.21
CA VAL A 93 5.98 -1.01 -9.12
C VAL A 93 4.88 -1.06 -8.07
N VAL A 94 4.39 0.12 -7.67
CA VAL A 94 3.29 0.22 -6.69
C VAL A 94 1.93 0.03 -7.37
N HIS A 95 1.87 0.13 -8.70
CA HIS A 95 0.62 0.10 -9.48
C HIS A 95 -0.38 1.19 -9.04
N GLY A 96 0.15 2.35 -8.65
CA GLY A 96 -0.67 3.51 -8.34
C GLY A 96 -1.39 4.03 -9.58
N ALA A 97 -2.57 4.62 -9.39
CA ALA A 97 -3.36 5.17 -10.50
C ALA A 97 -2.56 6.23 -11.28
N ILE A 98 -2.56 6.15 -12.62
CA ILE A 98 -1.78 7.01 -13.51
C ILE A 98 -2.09 8.51 -13.35
N ASP A 99 -3.32 8.83 -12.93
CA ASP A 99 -3.77 10.21 -12.67
C ASP A 99 -3.31 10.78 -11.31
N SER A 100 -2.63 9.95 -10.50
CA SER A 100 -2.09 10.37 -9.21
C SER A 100 -1.03 11.46 -9.35
N ARG A 101 -0.93 12.33 -8.34
CA ARG A 101 0.11 13.37 -8.25
C ARG A 101 0.70 13.46 -6.85
N ALA A 102 1.98 13.82 -6.77
CA ALA A 102 2.58 14.22 -5.50
C ALA A 102 1.96 15.54 -5.02
N VAL A 103 1.58 15.56 -3.74
CA VAL A 103 0.85 16.68 -3.10
C VAL A 103 1.41 17.02 -1.72
N ARG A 104 2.38 16.24 -1.25
CA ARG A 104 2.99 16.35 0.08
C ARG A 104 4.43 15.89 0.02
N CYS A 105 5.30 16.63 0.71
CA CYS A 105 6.69 16.25 0.88
C CYS A 105 6.85 14.96 1.67
N LEU A 106 8.04 14.36 1.60
CA LEU A 106 8.36 13.16 2.38
C LEU A 106 8.20 13.39 3.89
N ALA A 107 8.65 14.55 4.39
CA ALA A 107 8.55 14.90 5.80
C ALA A 107 7.09 14.93 6.27
N CYS A 108 6.20 15.66 5.59
CA CYS A 108 4.78 15.73 5.93
C CYS A 108 4.06 14.37 5.75
N ARG A 109 4.45 13.54 4.76
CA ARG A 109 3.92 12.18 4.63
C ARG A 109 4.33 11.27 5.80
N ARG A 110 5.53 11.46 6.38
CA ARG A 110 5.99 10.72 7.57
C ARG A 110 5.28 11.21 8.83
N ALA A 111 5.27 12.52 9.05
CA ALA A 111 4.59 13.14 10.19
C ALA A 111 3.11 12.74 10.23
N ARG A 112 2.40 12.81 9.08
CA ARG A 112 1.00 12.38 9.01
C ARG A 112 0.81 10.91 9.37
N ARG A 113 1.67 10.00 8.88
CA ARG A 113 1.61 8.58 9.23
C ARG A 113 1.81 8.36 10.73
N GLN A 114 2.70 9.13 11.36
CA GLN A 114 2.93 9.07 12.79
C GLN A 114 1.74 9.60 13.60
N CYS A 115 1.16 10.75 13.21
CA CYS A 115 -0.04 11.28 13.85
C CYS A 115 -1.21 10.30 13.76
N LEU A 116 -1.43 9.68 12.60
CA LEU A 116 -2.51 8.70 12.42
C LEU A 116 -2.34 7.47 13.32
N ARG A 117 -1.11 7.03 13.57
CA ARG A 117 -0.83 5.93 14.51
C ARG A 117 -1.17 6.30 15.95
N ASN A 118 -1.06 7.58 16.30
CA ASN A 118 -1.19 8.09 17.66
C ASN A 118 -2.48 8.92 17.88
N THR A 119 -3.45 8.85 16.96
CA THR A 119 -4.64 9.72 16.98
C THR A 119 -5.55 9.45 18.18
N GLY A 120 -5.49 8.27 18.77
CA GLY A 120 -6.21 7.92 20.00
C GLY A 120 -5.90 6.49 20.45
N PRO A 121 -6.44 6.07 21.62
CA PRO A 121 -6.30 4.70 22.10
C PRO A 121 -6.77 3.69 21.06
N GLY A 122 -5.93 2.70 20.75
CA GLY A 122 -6.25 1.65 19.77
C GLY A 122 -6.11 2.04 18.29
N ALA A 123 -5.70 3.27 17.96
CA ALA A 123 -5.45 3.68 16.57
C ALA A 123 -4.40 2.81 15.85
N ASN A 124 -3.51 2.18 16.63
CA ASN A 124 -2.46 1.28 16.16
C ASN A 124 -2.64 -0.17 16.67
N LEU A 125 -3.84 -0.53 17.16
CA LEU A 125 -4.12 -1.81 17.82
C LEU A 125 -3.75 -3.03 16.97
N LEU A 126 -4.12 -3.02 15.69
CA LEU A 126 -3.81 -4.14 14.80
C LEU A 126 -2.29 -4.38 14.69
N ARG A 127 -1.50 -3.31 14.63
CA ARG A 127 -0.04 -3.41 14.56
C ARG A 127 0.53 -3.90 15.89
N GLU A 128 0.06 -3.35 17.00
CA GLU A 128 0.47 -3.77 18.35
C GLU A 128 0.20 -5.26 18.58
N GLN A 129 -1.00 -5.73 18.22
CA GLN A 129 -1.35 -7.15 18.31
C GLN A 129 -0.48 -8.01 17.37
N THR A 130 -0.23 -7.55 16.15
CA THR A 130 0.64 -8.27 15.21
C THR A 130 2.07 -8.39 15.75
N ASP A 131 2.63 -7.29 16.27
CA ASP A 131 3.98 -7.25 16.83
C ASP A 131 4.09 -8.10 18.10
N ARG A 132 3.04 -8.12 18.94
CA ARG A 132 2.90 -9.02 20.09
C ARG A 132 2.97 -10.49 19.67
N LEU A 133 2.16 -10.92 18.69
CA LEU A 133 2.16 -12.31 18.23
C LEU A 133 3.52 -12.74 17.64
N ARG A 134 4.21 -11.84 16.92
CA ARG A 134 5.55 -12.11 16.41
C ARG A 134 6.58 -12.29 17.53
N ALA A 135 6.48 -11.48 18.58
CA ALA A 135 7.35 -11.58 19.74
C ALA A 135 7.14 -12.91 20.48
N LEU A 136 5.89 -13.37 20.62
CA LEU A 136 5.57 -14.68 21.20
C LEU A 136 6.26 -15.83 20.45
N GLY A 137 6.37 -15.74 19.12
CA GLY A 137 7.07 -16.74 18.31
C GLY A 137 8.59 -16.81 18.53
N ALA A 138 9.19 -15.83 19.24
CA ALA A 138 10.60 -15.88 19.63
C ALA A 138 10.81 -16.47 21.04
N THR A 139 9.74 -16.66 21.81
CA THR A 139 9.78 -17.19 23.18
C THR A 139 9.23 -18.62 23.22
N LYS A 140 9.55 -19.37 24.28
CA LYS A 140 8.93 -20.70 24.51
C LYS A 140 7.42 -20.54 24.76
N PRO A 141 6.59 -21.46 24.22
CA PRO A 141 5.15 -21.44 24.48
C PRO A 141 4.85 -21.62 25.97
N ASN A 142 3.82 -20.91 26.43
CA ASN A 142 3.22 -21.06 27.75
C ASN A 142 1.70 -20.88 27.62
N ALA A 143 0.95 -21.25 28.66
CA ALA A 143 -0.52 -21.25 28.61
C ALA A 143 -1.13 -19.88 28.23
N GLN A 144 -0.52 -18.77 28.68
CA GLN A 144 -1.00 -17.43 28.33
C GLN A 144 -0.75 -17.12 26.84
N ALA A 145 0.45 -17.43 26.34
CA ALA A 145 0.81 -17.22 24.95
C ALA A 145 -0.05 -18.08 24.01
N GLU A 146 -0.33 -19.33 24.40
CA GLU A 146 -1.24 -20.22 23.66
C GLU A 146 -2.65 -19.65 23.58
N ALA A 147 -3.19 -19.15 24.70
CA ALA A 147 -4.50 -18.49 24.72
C ALA A 147 -4.54 -17.22 23.83
N GLU A 148 -3.47 -16.42 23.82
CA GLU A 148 -3.35 -15.26 22.92
C GLU A 148 -3.37 -15.69 21.44
N ILE A 149 -2.72 -16.80 21.11
CA ILE A 149 -2.67 -17.36 19.75
C ILE A 149 -4.03 -17.91 19.32
N GLU A 150 -4.74 -18.62 20.19
CA GLU A 150 -6.11 -19.10 19.91
C GLU A 150 -7.08 -17.94 19.67
N ALA A 151 -7.03 -16.90 20.50
CA ALA A 151 -7.83 -15.70 20.31
C ALA A 151 -7.51 -15.03 18.96
N ALA A 152 -6.24 -14.97 18.57
CA ALA A 152 -5.81 -14.42 17.29
C ALA A 152 -6.29 -15.25 16.08
N LEU A 153 -6.32 -16.58 16.18
CA LEU A 153 -6.83 -17.47 15.13
C LEU A 153 -8.33 -17.30 14.87
N GLN A 154 -9.08 -16.86 15.87
CA GLN A 154 -10.51 -16.52 15.77
C GLN A 154 -10.78 -15.03 15.47
N SER A 155 -9.72 -14.23 15.27
CA SER A 155 -9.90 -12.80 15.00
C SER A 155 -10.61 -12.53 13.68
N LYS A 156 -11.44 -11.49 13.67
CA LYS A 156 -12.00 -10.94 12.41
C LYS A 156 -10.92 -10.40 11.46
N TRP A 157 -9.72 -10.10 11.97
CA TRP A 157 -8.60 -9.60 11.17
C TRP A 157 -7.73 -10.75 10.68
N TRP A 158 -7.81 -11.05 9.37
CA TRP A 158 -7.03 -12.13 8.76
C TRP A 158 -5.52 -12.01 8.95
N SER A 159 -4.99 -10.79 9.03
CA SER A 159 -3.56 -10.56 9.30
C SER A 159 -3.12 -11.14 10.64
N LEU A 160 -3.94 -11.03 11.70
CA LEU A 160 -3.62 -11.63 13.00
C LEU A 160 -3.63 -13.15 12.94
N ARG A 161 -4.63 -13.72 12.28
CA ARG A 161 -4.74 -15.17 12.09
C ARG A 161 -3.53 -15.73 11.33
N VAL A 162 -3.06 -15.03 10.29
CA VAL A 162 -1.85 -15.40 9.53
C VAL A 162 -0.61 -15.36 10.42
N VAL A 163 -0.44 -14.30 11.21
CA VAL A 163 0.72 -14.22 12.12
C VAL A 163 0.65 -15.28 13.22
N ALA A 164 -0.55 -15.59 13.72
CA ALA A 164 -0.74 -16.69 14.67
C ALA A 164 -0.29 -18.03 14.08
N ILE A 165 -0.68 -18.35 12.82
CA ILE A 165 -0.20 -19.54 12.09
C ILE A 165 1.33 -19.55 11.97
N GLN A 166 1.94 -18.41 11.65
CA GLN A 166 3.41 -18.30 11.57
C GLN A 166 4.07 -18.55 12.93
N THR A 167 3.47 -18.06 14.01
CA THR A 167 3.95 -18.28 15.38
C THR A 167 3.87 -19.75 15.77
N LEU A 168 2.78 -20.46 15.43
CA LEU A 168 2.68 -21.92 15.62
C LEU A 168 3.84 -22.67 14.94
N GLY A 169 4.23 -22.28 13.73
CA GLY A 169 5.36 -22.90 13.03
C GLY A 169 6.72 -22.68 13.69
N ARG A 170 6.92 -21.51 14.30
CA ARG A 170 8.14 -21.22 15.08
C ARG A 170 8.21 -22.05 16.35
N TRP A 171 7.12 -22.16 17.10
CA TRP A 171 7.06 -23.02 18.28
C TRP A 171 7.24 -24.50 17.92
N GLY A 172 6.58 -24.95 16.85
CA GLY A 172 6.60 -26.35 16.44
C GLY A 172 6.12 -27.30 17.52
N GLY A 173 6.70 -28.49 17.57
CA GLY A 173 6.15 -29.61 18.34
C GLY A 173 5.08 -30.33 17.54
N ALA A 174 4.83 -31.60 17.89
CA ALA A 174 3.97 -32.48 17.11
C ALA A 174 2.55 -31.91 16.92
N GLU A 175 1.98 -31.30 17.96
CA GLU A 175 0.63 -30.71 17.92
C GLU A 175 0.55 -29.53 16.95
N ASN A 176 1.45 -28.55 17.07
CA ASN A 176 1.43 -27.37 16.19
C ASN A 176 1.73 -27.75 14.74
N LEU A 177 2.62 -28.72 14.50
CA LEU A 177 2.89 -29.24 13.16
C LEU A 177 1.65 -29.93 12.57
N ALA A 178 0.95 -30.75 13.35
CA ALA A 178 -0.31 -31.36 12.92
C ALA A 178 -1.37 -30.30 12.55
N ARG A 179 -1.46 -29.22 13.32
CA ARG A 179 -2.36 -28.09 13.00
C ARG A 179 -1.99 -27.39 11.71
N LEU A 180 -0.70 -27.18 11.44
CA LEU A 180 -0.22 -26.61 10.17
C LEU A 180 -0.58 -27.50 8.98
N HIS A 181 -0.41 -28.81 9.12
CA HIS A 181 -0.84 -29.77 8.10
C HIS A 181 -2.37 -29.74 7.90
N ALA A 182 -3.16 -29.60 8.96
CA ALA A 182 -4.61 -29.47 8.85
C ALA A 182 -5.02 -28.20 8.07
N PHE A 183 -4.37 -27.05 8.29
CA PHE A 183 -4.61 -25.85 7.48
C PHE A 183 -4.28 -26.06 6.01
N MET A 184 -3.21 -26.79 5.71
CA MET A 184 -2.85 -27.12 4.33
C MET A 184 -3.85 -28.07 3.67
N ALA A 185 -4.32 -29.08 4.40
CA ALA A 185 -5.30 -30.04 3.92
C ALA A 185 -6.68 -29.41 3.66
N ALA A 186 -7.04 -28.37 4.42
CA ALA A 186 -8.28 -27.61 4.23
C ALA A 186 -8.28 -26.71 2.98
N ARG A 187 -7.20 -26.69 2.18
CA ARG A 187 -7.11 -25.88 0.97
C ARG A 187 -8.17 -26.36 -0.06
N PRO A 188 -9.05 -25.47 -0.57
CA PRO A 188 -10.07 -25.87 -1.54
C PRO A 188 -9.46 -26.39 -2.85
N GLU A 189 -9.97 -27.52 -3.34
CA GLU A 189 -9.71 -28.03 -4.69
C GLU A 189 -10.50 -27.20 -5.72
N GLY A 190 -9.87 -26.81 -6.83
CA GLY A 190 -10.50 -25.96 -7.85
C GLY A 190 -10.19 -24.48 -7.68
N GLY A 191 -9.16 -24.03 -8.39
CA GLY A 191 -8.71 -22.64 -8.39
C GLY A 191 -9.71 -21.70 -9.05
N ARG A 192 -10.39 -20.87 -8.25
CA ARG A 192 -10.93 -19.56 -8.67
C ARG A 192 -11.45 -18.67 -7.53
N ARG A 193 -11.52 -19.13 -6.27
CA ARG A 193 -11.78 -18.22 -5.14
C ARG A 193 -10.47 -17.57 -4.67
N TYR A 194 -10.14 -16.43 -5.26
CA TYR A 194 -8.96 -15.63 -4.89
C TYR A 194 -9.06 -15.03 -3.46
N PHE A 195 -10.24 -15.07 -2.83
CA PHE A 195 -10.53 -14.42 -1.54
C PHE A 195 -11.06 -15.38 -0.45
N GLY A 196 -10.67 -16.66 -0.45
CA GLY A 196 -11.04 -17.62 0.61
C GLY A 196 -10.04 -17.66 1.76
N TRP A 197 -10.52 -17.64 3.01
CA TRP A 197 -9.65 -17.73 4.19
C TRP A 197 -8.85 -19.04 4.20
N GLU A 198 -9.47 -20.15 3.80
CA GLU A 198 -8.88 -21.49 3.78
C GLU A 198 -7.62 -21.52 2.92
N ARG A 199 -7.65 -20.85 1.76
CA ARG A 199 -6.47 -20.69 0.90
C ARG A 199 -5.37 -19.87 1.58
N VAL A 200 -5.73 -18.75 2.19
CA VAL A 200 -4.78 -17.86 2.89
C VAL A 200 -4.12 -18.59 4.06
N ALA A 201 -4.91 -19.34 4.85
CA ALA A 201 -4.42 -20.15 5.95
C ALA A 201 -3.46 -21.25 5.47
N ALA A 202 -3.83 -21.98 4.40
CA ALA A 202 -2.97 -22.99 3.79
C ALA A 202 -1.64 -22.41 3.27
N ASP A 203 -1.69 -21.25 2.60
CA ASP A 203 -0.49 -20.56 2.11
C ASP A 203 0.40 -20.07 3.26
N ALA A 204 -0.20 -19.54 4.34
CA ALA A 204 0.53 -19.14 5.55
C ALA A 204 1.17 -20.34 6.26
N ALA A 205 0.46 -21.46 6.40
CA ALA A 205 0.94 -22.67 7.05
C ALA A 205 2.11 -23.30 6.28
N ARG A 206 1.99 -23.41 4.96
CA ARG A 206 3.07 -23.86 4.08
C ARG A 206 4.32 -22.98 4.21
N SER A 207 4.14 -21.66 4.24
CA SER A 207 5.24 -20.70 4.43
C SER A 207 5.91 -20.90 5.80
N ALA A 208 5.12 -21.08 6.86
CA ALA A 208 5.63 -21.30 8.21
C ALA A 208 6.51 -22.57 8.33
N LEU A 209 6.09 -23.68 7.70
CA LEU A 209 6.88 -24.92 7.63
C LEU A 209 8.21 -24.70 6.88
N MET A 210 8.15 -24.06 5.69
CA MET A 210 9.35 -23.76 4.89
C MET A 210 10.38 -22.91 5.65
N TYR A 211 9.94 -21.91 6.43
CA TYR A 211 10.84 -21.10 7.25
C TYR A 211 11.47 -21.89 8.39
N ARG A 212 10.74 -22.84 8.98
CA ARG A 212 11.25 -23.72 10.04
C ARG A 212 12.35 -24.64 9.52
N GLU A 213 12.12 -25.32 8.39
CA GLU A 213 13.10 -26.24 7.77
C GLU A 213 14.43 -25.54 7.45
N ARG A 214 14.40 -24.23 7.16
CA ARG A 214 15.60 -23.42 6.93
C ARG A 214 16.32 -23.00 8.22
N SER A 215 15.66 -23.11 9.36
CA SER A 215 16.15 -22.63 10.67
C SER A 215 16.59 -23.76 11.60
N THR A 216 16.29 -25.01 11.24
CA THR A 216 16.76 -26.26 11.87
C THR A 216 17.98 -26.78 11.15
#